data_AF-A0A359MV70-F1
#
_entry.id   AF-A0A359MV70-F1
#
_cell.length_a   1.000
_cell.length_b   1.000
_cell.length_c   1.000
_cell.angle_alpha   90.00
_cell.angle_beta   90.00
_cell.angle_gamma   90.00
#
_symmetry.space_group_name_H-M   'P 1'
#
loop_
_entity.id
_entity.type
_entity.pdbx_description
1 polymer ?
#
loop_
_entity_poly.entity_id
_entity_poly.type
_entity_poly.pdbx_seq_one_letter_code
_entity_poly.pdbx_strand_id
1 'polypeptide(L)'
;MLFPRLPTPIKIQNYLDRVPMNWEKHGETYMSPRRALRERKMHCLEGALFAAAVLWQNGEPSLLFDLRADGDDDHVVALYKRHGYWGAISKTNHASVRFRDPIYKTLRELALSFFHEYFVNTTGKKVLREYSTKPFDLRKFGTDWITTEEDLFSIAERIDHSRHSRIIPKRNRSLIRPADVMERRAGQLIEWPRSDRRT
;
A
#
# COMPACT_ATOMS: atom_id res chain seq x y z
N MET A 1 6.92 2.23 24.56
CA MET A 1 6.74 1.72 23.18
C MET A 1 6.09 2.81 22.36
N LEU A 2 6.61 3.09 21.17
CA LEU A 2 6.10 4.16 20.31
C LEU A 2 4.76 3.79 19.65
N PHE A 3 4.52 2.50 19.41
CA PHE A 3 3.32 1.99 18.75
C PHE A 3 2.48 1.07 19.65
N PRO A 4 1.17 0.92 19.35
CA PRO A 4 0.33 -0.09 20.00
C PRO A 4 0.92 -1.50 19.85
N ARG A 5 0.62 -2.39 20.81
CA ARG A 5 1.10 -3.77 20.79
C ARG A 5 0.33 -4.60 19.75
N LEU A 6 0.82 -4.59 18.52
CA LEU A 6 0.25 -5.30 17.37
C LEU A 6 1.23 -6.39 16.89
N PRO A 7 1.31 -7.55 17.57
CA PRO A 7 2.42 -8.51 17.41
C PRO A 7 2.40 -9.33 16.11
N THR A 8 1.37 -9.20 15.27
CA THR A 8 1.25 -10.01 14.04
C THR A 8 0.79 -9.15 12.87
N PRO A 9 1.17 -9.50 11.62
CA PRO A 9 0.68 -8.82 10.41
C PRO A 9 -0.85 -8.68 10.39
N ILE A 10 -1.57 -9.71 10.81
CA ILE A 10 -3.04 -9.71 10.89
C ILE A 10 -3.53 -8.65 11.89
N LYS A 11 -2.91 -8.53 13.07
CA LYS A 11 -3.29 -7.51 14.05
C LYS A 11 -2.95 -6.10 13.58
N ILE A 12 -1.86 -5.92 12.83
CA ILE A 12 -1.51 -4.65 12.20
C ILE A 12 -2.55 -4.28 11.14
N GLN A 13 -2.94 -5.22 10.28
CA GLN A 13 -3.99 -4.99 9.29
C GLN A 13 -5.33 -4.64 9.94
N ASN A 14 -5.77 -5.41 10.95
CA ASN A 14 -7.03 -5.14 11.66
C ASN A 14 -7.04 -3.76 12.33
N TYR A 15 -5.88 -3.24 12.72
CA TYR A 15 -5.74 -1.87 13.19
C TYR A 15 -5.95 -0.88 12.03
N LEU A 16 -5.24 -1.05 10.91
CA LEU A 16 -5.32 -0.18 9.74
C LEU A 16 -6.71 -0.13 9.09
N ASP A 17 -7.45 -1.25 9.09
CA ASP A 17 -8.82 -1.29 8.57
C ASP A 17 -9.75 -0.33 9.35
N ARG A 18 -9.46 -0.07 10.64
CA ARG A 18 -10.23 0.85 11.48
C ARG A 18 -9.77 2.30 11.38
N VAL A 19 -8.63 2.56 10.73
CA VAL A 19 -8.09 3.91 10.57
C VAL A 19 -8.76 4.57 9.36
N PRO A 20 -9.39 5.76 9.54
CA PRO A 20 -9.93 6.55 8.44
C PRO A 20 -8.95 6.76 7.29
N MET A 21 -9.48 6.81 6.06
CA MET A 21 -8.69 7.23 4.91
C MET A 21 -8.25 8.69 5.07
N ASN A 22 -6.97 8.99 4.80
CA ASN A 22 -6.52 10.37 4.68
C ASN A 22 -6.83 10.87 3.26
N TRP A 23 -7.79 11.80 3.13
CA TRP A 23 -8.16 12.42 1.85
C TRP A 23 -7.35 13.69 1.53
N GLU A 24 -6.33 14.00 2.34
CA GLU A 24 -5.42 15.13 2.09
C GLU A 24 -6.16 16.46 1.92
N LYS A 25 -7.23 16.67 2.72
CA LYS A 25 -8.13 17.83 2.62
C LYS A 25 -7.43 19.18 2.80
N HIS A 26 -6.22 19.18 3.35
CA HIS A 26 -5.44 20.37 3.68
C HIS A 26 -4.07 20.39 2.98
N GLY A 27 -3.91 19.62 1.90
CA GLY A 27 -2.65 19.49 1.17
C GLY A 27 -2.11 18.06 1.22
N GLU A 28 -1.19 17.78 0.30
CA GLU A 28 -0.45 16.52 0.23
C GLU A 28 0.34 16.29 1.52
N THR A 29 0.34 15.05 2.01
CA THR A 29 0.98 14.64 3.26
C THR A 29 1.72 13.34 3.06
N TYR A 30 2.90 13.21 3.68
CA TYR A 30 3.59 11.93 3.78
C TYR A 30 4.03 11.74 5.23
N MET A 31 3.04 11.59 6.11
CA MET A 31 3.27 11.57 7.55
C MET A 31 4.19 10.42 7.98
N SER A 32 5.07 10.74 8.95
CA SER A 32 5.75 9.70 9.73
C SER A 32 4.73 8.80 10.47
N PRO A 33 5.07 7.54 10.78
CA PRO A 33 4.25 6.67 11.61
C PRO A 33 3.76 7.32 12.92
N ARG A 34 4.60 8.14 13.57
CA ARG A 34 4.22 8.88 14.79
C ARG A 34 3.18 9.97 14.50
N ARG A 35 3.34 10.73 13.42
CA ARG A 35 2.36 11.74 12.99
C ARG A 35 1.04 11.08 12.59
N ALA A 36 1.08 10.04 11.78
CA ALA A 36 -0.09 9.30 11.33
C ALA A 36 -0.92 8.74 12.50
N LEU A 37 -0.26 8.28 13.58
CA LEU A 37 -0.94 7.88 14.82
C LEU A 37 -1.65 9.04 15.53
N ARG A 38 -1.04 10.23 15.54
CA ARG A 38 -1.59 11.43 16.16
C ARG A 38 -2.80 11.96 15.37
N GLU A 39 -2.67 12.03 14.06
CA GLU A 39 -3.74 12.50 13.16
C GLU A 39 -4.86 11.47 12.96
N ARG A 40 -4.61 10.20 13.28
CA ARG A 40 -5.60 9.09 13.26
C ARG A 40 -6.25 8.88 11.89
N LYS A 41 -5.50 9.13 10.82
CA LYS A 41 -5.91 8.86 9.43
C LYS A 41 -4.67 8.56 8.60
N MET A 42 -4.84 7.73 7.58
CA MET A 42 -3.73 7.27 6.73
C MET A 42 -4.22 6.99 5.31
N HIS A 43 -3.44 7.39 4.31
CA HIS A 43 -3.52 6.81 2.95
C HIS A 43 -2.54 5.63 2.80
N CYS A 44 -2.38 5.11 1.59
CA CYS A 44 -1.62 3.88 1.32
C CYS A 44 -0.17 3.93 1.85
N LEU A 45 0.60 4.95 1.47
CA LEU A 45 2.00 5.11 1.88
C LEU A 45 2.14 5.29 3.40
N GLU A 46 1.33 6.14 4.03
CA GLU A 46 1.35 6.36 5.49
C GLU A 46 1.00 5.09 6.26
N GLY A 47 0.01 4.33 5.78
CA GLY A 47 -0.36 3.04 6.35
C GLY A 47 0.75 1.99 6.19
N ALA A 48 1.44 1.99 5.05
CA ALA A 48 2.56 1.10 4.79
C ALA A 48 3.78 1.44 5.66
N LEU A 49 4.10 2.72 5.82
CA LEU A 49 5.15 3.20 6.73
C LEU A 49 4.84 2.83 8.19
N PHE A 50 3.59 3.04 8.63
CA PHE A 50 3.15 2.63 9.95
C PHE A 50 3.31 1.12 10.14
N ALA A 51 2.80 0.31 9.21
CA ALA A 51 2.89 -1.15 9.30
C ALA A 51 4.35 -1.63 9.32
N ALA A 52 5.21 -1.06 8.49
CA ALA A 52 6.62 -1.39 8.44
C ALA A 52 7.36 -1.02 9.75
N ALA A 53 7.02 0.13 10.35
CA ALA A 53 7.56 0.52 11.66
C ALA A 53 7.14 -0.45 12.77
N VAL A 54 5.88 -0.89 12.77
CA VAL A 54 5.36 -1.85 13.76
C VAL A 54 5.95 -3.25 13.55
N LEU A 55 6.07 -3.70 12.31
CA LEU A 55 6.79 -4.94 11.97
C LEU A 55 8.23 -4.88 12.50
N TRP A 56 8.92 -3.75 12.29
CA TRP A 56 10.27 -3.56 12.79
C TRP A 56 10.36 -3.58 14.32
N GLN A 57 9.42 -2.94 15.01
CA GLN A 57 9.30 -3.01 16.46
C GLN A 57 9.11 -4.46 16.96
N ASN A 58 8.45 -5.30 16.18
CA ASN A 58 8.24 -6.72 16.48
C ASN A 58 9.43 -7.62 16.08
N GLY A 59 10.53 -7.05 15.60
CA GLY A 59 11.72 -7.80 15.17
C GLY A 59 11.67 -8.33 13.74
N GLU A 60 10.68 -7.90 12.94
CA GLU A 60 10.61 -8.23 11.51
C GLU A 60 11.33 -7.18 10.65
N PRO A 61 11.73 -7.50 9.40
CA PRO A 61 12.26 -6.50 8.47
C PRO A 61 11.24 -5.40 8.13
N SER A 62 11.69 -4.13 8.08
CA SER A 62 10.89 -2.97 7.65
C SER A 62 10.93 -2.81 6.13
N LEU A 63 10.02 -3.51 5.44
CA LEU A 63 10.05 -3.63 3.98
C LEU A 63 8.76 -3.10 3.34
N LEU A 64 8.90 -2.33 2.27
CA LEU A 64 7.79 -1.86 1.44
C LEU A 64 7.82 -2.50 0.05
N PHE A 65 6.67 -2.49 -0.61
CA PHE A 65 6.47 -2.93 -1.98
C PHE A 65 5.64 -1.89 -2.72
N ASP A 66 6.09 -1.52 -3.90
CA ASP A 66 5.54 -0.44 -4.70
C ASP A 66 4.87 -1.02 -5.95
N LEU A 67 3.67 -0.53 -6.25
CA LEU A 67 2.82 -0.92 -7.37
C LEU A 67 2.43 0.34 -8.13
N ARG A 68 2.82 0.43 -9.39
CA ARG A 68 2.60 1.64 -10.19
C ARG A 68 1.49 1.52 -11.21
N ALA A 69 0.63 2.52 -11.25
CA ALA A 69 -0.52 2.60 -12.13
C ALA A 69 -0.41 3.76 -13.12
N ASP A 70 -0.90 3.55 -14.35
CA ASP A 70 -1.00 4.63 -15.34
C ASP A 70 -2.22 5.51 -15.05
N GLY A 71 -2.00 6.76 -14.61
CA GLY A 71 -3.05 7.77 -14.47
C GLY A 71 -4.05 7.48 -13.36
N ASP A 72 -3.62 6.74 -12.34
CA ASP A 72 -4.33 6.45 -11.10
C ASP A 72 -3.29 6.48 -9.97
N ASP A 73 -3.73 6.47 -8.71
CA ASP A 73 -2.80 6.52 -7.57
C ASP A 73 -1.95 5.24 -7.50
N ASP A 74 -0.64 5.40 -7.35
CA ASP A 74 0.26 4.29 -7.02
C ASP A 74 -0.08 3.71 -5.64
N HIS A 75 0.29 2.46 -5.40
CA HIS A 75 -0.04 1.78 -4.16
C HIS A 75 1.15 1.12 -3.49
N VAL A 76 1.47 1.62 -2.30
CA VAL A 76 2.55 1.11 -1.47
C VAL A 76 1.97 0.25 -0.36
N VAL A 77 2.56 -0.93 -0.16
CA VAL A 77 2.18 -1.88 0.91
C VAL A 77 3.38 -2.30 1.74
N ALA A 78 3.17 -2.67 3.00
CA ALA A 78 4.21 -3.25 3.84
C ALA A 78 4.30 -4.76 3.64
N LEU A 79 5.49 -5.29 3.44
CA LEU A 79 5.72 -6.71 3.22
C LEU A 79 6.01 -7.46 4.52
N TYR A 80 5.53 -8.69 4.59
CA TYR A 80 5.95 -9.65 5.60
C TYR A 80 6.17 -11.03 4.95
N LYS A 81 6.88 -11.92 5.67
CA LYS A 81 7.13 -13.30 5.22
C LYS A 81 6.78 -14.33 6.26
N ARG A 82 6.21 -15.44 5.84
CA ARG A 82 6.07 -16.66 6.66
C ARG A 82 6.50 -17.86 5.84
N HIS A 83 7.37 -18.69 6.40
CA HIS A 83 7.84 -19.93 5.77
C HIS A 83 8.32 -19.76 4.30
N GLY A 84 8.92 -18.62 3.98
CA GLY A 84 9.44 -18.31 2.65
C GLY A 84 8.41 -17.80 1.63
N TYR A 85 7.19 -17.48 2.05
CA TYR A 85 6.14 -16.87 1.23
C TYR A 85 5.86 -15.43 1.67
N TRP A 86 5.63 -14.56 0.70
CA TRP A 86 5.30 -13.15 0.86
C TRP A 86 3.82 -12.97 1.15
N GLY A 87 3.51 -12.06 2.08
CA GLY A 87 2.21 -11.42 2.21
C GLY A 87 2.37 -9.89 2.26
N ALA A 88 1.25 -9.18 2.26
CA ALA A 88 1.22 -7.72 2.28
C ALA A 88 0.17 -7.18 3.26
N ILE A 89 0.55 -6.13 3.98
CA ILE A 89 -0.33 -5.29 4.81
C ILE A 89 -0.59 -4.01 4.03
N SER A 90 -1.87 -3.65 3.89
CA SER A 90 -2.31 -2.61 2.97
C SER A 90 -3.30 -1.66 3.63
N LYS A 91 -3.17 -0.35 3.34
CA LYS A 91 -4.19 0.64 3.64
C LYS A 91 -4.83 1.14 2.34
N THR A 92 -6.13 0.96 2.23
CA THR A 92 -6.95 1.40 1.09
C THR A 92 -8.31 1.87 1.60
N ASN A 93 -9.05 2.56 0.74
CA ASN A 93 -10.44 2.95 0.99
C ASN A 93 -11.43 2.06 0.25
N HIS A 94 -10.96 1.34 -0.76
CA HIS A 94 -11.80 0.53 -1.63
C HIS A 94 -12.00 -0.89 -1.07
N ALA A 95 -13.01 -1.59 -1.58
CA ALA A 95 -13.23 -3.00 -1.27
C ALA A 95 -12.07 -3.91 -1.76
N SER A 96 -11.23 -3.42 -2.66
CA SER A 96 -10.11 -4.12 -3.28
C SER A 96 -8.76 -3.60 -2.80
N VAL A 97 -7.68 -4.30 -3.19
CA VAL A 97 -6.27 -3.97 -2.90
C VAL A 97 -5.95 -3.95 -1.39
N ARG A 98 -6.65 -4.80 -0.62
CA ARG A 98 -6.48 -4.94 0.84
C ARG A 98 -5.32 -5.90 1.19
N PHE A 99 -5.41 -6.57 2.33
CA PHE A 99 -4.44 -7.54 2.82
C PHE A 99 -4.17 -8.69 1.84
N ARG A 100 -2.96 -9.26 1.93
CA ARG A 100 -2.57 -10.47 1.23
C ARG A 100 -1.96 -11.47 2.20
N ASP A 101 -2.57 -12.65 2.26
CA ASP A 101 -2.04 -13.81 2.99
C ASP A 101 -0.67 -14.25 2.44
N PRO A 102 0.18 -14.88 3.26
CA PRO A 102 1.55 -15.18 2.86
C PRO A 102 1.60 -16.45 2.01
N ILE A 103 1.06 -16.42 0.80
CA ILE A 103 0.99 -17.57 -0.12
C ILE A 103 1.79 -17.37 -1.42
N TYR A 104 2.44 -16.22 -1.58
CA TYR A 104 3.11 -15.84 -2.83
C TYR A 104 4.62 -16.10 -2.74
N LYS A 105 5.18 -16.91 -3.62
CA LYS A 105 6.61 -17.26 -3.59
C LYS A 105 7.49 -16.12 -4.10
N THR A 106 6.98 -15.38 -5.08
CA THR A 106 7.69 -14.27 -5.73
C THR A 106 6.93 -12.96 -5.57
N LEU A 107 7.65 -11.82 -5.64
CA LEU A 107 7.00 -10.50 -5.66
C LEU A 107 6.11 -10.32 -6.89
N ARG A 108 6.43 -11.02 -8.00
CA ARG A 108 5.58 -11.01 -9.19
C ARG A 108 4.23 -11.67 -8.94
N GLU A 109 4.21 -12.83 -8.27
CA GLU A 109 2.95 -13.49 -7.88
C GLU A 109 2.13 -12.57 -6.96
N LEU A 110 2.78 -11.92 -5.99
CA LEU A 110 2.13 -10.94 -5.13
C LEU A 110 1.55 -9.77 -5.94
N ALA A 111 2.31 -9.19 -6.88
CA ALA A 111 1.81 -8.12 -7.77
C ALA A 111 0.59 -8.57 -8.59
N LEU A 112 0.63 -9.78 -9.14
CA LEU A 112 -0.47 -10.33 -9.93
C LEU A 112 -1.76 -10.47 -9.13
N SER A 113 -1.68 -10.70 -7.81
CA SER A 113 -2.84 -10.74 -6.93
C SER A 113 -3.60 -9.41 -6.85
N PHE A 114 -2.97 -8.29 -7.21
CA PHE A 114 -3.60 -6.97 -7.25
C PHE A 114 -4.09 -6.58 -8.65
N PHE A 115 -3.61 -7.25 -9.70
CA PHE A 115 -3.78 -6.78 -11.08
C PHE A 115 -5.23 -6.64 -11.53
N HIS A 116 -6.09 -7.61 -11.22
CA HIS A 116 -7.50 -7.57 -11.61
C HIS A 116 -8.33 -6.59 -10.78
N GLU A 117 -7.80 -6.17 -9.65
CA GLU A 117 -8.45 -5.24 -8.72
C GLU A 117 -8.13 -3.77 -9.02
N TYR A 118 -7.22 -3.52 -9.98
CA TYR A 118 -6.64 -2.21 -10.27
C TYR A 118 -7.13 -1.65 -11.61
N PHE A 119 -8.24 -0.93 -11.58
CA PHE A 119 -8.86 -0.38 -12.78
C PHE A 119 -9.62 0.93 -12.50
N VAL A 120 -9.72 1.77 -13.53
CA VAL A 120 -10.50 3.01 -13.48
C VAL A 120 -11.99 2.66 -13.52
N ASN A 121 -12.72 2.95 -12.44
CA ASN A 121 -14.14 2.59 -12.30
C ASN A 121 -15.06 3.09 -13.43
N THR A 122 -14.76 4.25 -14.03
CA THR A 122 -15.57 4.85 -15.12
C THR A 122 -15.37 4.17 -16.48
N THR A 123 -14.19 3.60 -16.74
CA THR A 123 -13.85 3.01 -18.05
C THR A 123 -13.63 1.49 -18.00
N GLY A 124 -13.41 0.93 -16.81
CA GLY A 124 -12.95 -0.45 -16.62
C GLY A 124 -11.50 -0.68 -17.07
N LYS A 125 -10.77 0.35 -17.52
CA LYS A 125 -9.39 0.20 -17.99
C LYS A 125 -8.51 -0.23 -16.82
N LYS A 126 -7.86 -1.39 -16.95
CA LYS A 126 -6.85 -1.86 -15.98
C LYS A 126 -5.59 -1.02 -16.10
N VAL A 127 -5.13 -0.49 -14.96
CA VAL A 127 -4.08 0.54 -14.93
C VAL A 127 -2.81 0.13 -14.22
N LEU A 128 -2.80 -0.93 -13.40
CA LEU A 128 -1.55 -1.45 -12.82
C LEU A 128 -0.57 -1.88 -13.94
N ARG A 129 0.61 -1.27 -13.96
CA ARG A 129 1.64 -1.47 -14.99
C ARG A 129 2.90 -2.10 -14.48
N GLU A 130 3.35 -1.68 -13.32
CA GLU A 130 4.68 -2.04 -12.83
C GLU A 130 4.66 -2.37 -11.34
N TYR A 131 5.67 -3.09 -10.90
CA TYR A 131 5.90 -3.40 -9.50
C TYR A 131 7.40 -3.33 -9.18
N SER A 132 7.75 -2.99 -7.94
CA SER A 132 9.15 -2.92 -7.55
C SER A 132 9.80 -4.31 -7.56
N THR A 133 10.97 -4.41 -8.18
CA THR A 133 11.65 -5.70 -8.40
C THR A 133 12.28 -6.27 -7.13
N LYS A 134 12.44 -5.44 -6.10
CA LYS A 134 12.98 -5.79 -4.80
C LYS A 134 12.20 -5.06 -3.71
N PRO A 135 12.11 -5.64 -2.50
CA PRO A 135 11.58 -4.92 -1.35
C PRO A 135 12.37 -3.64 -1.10
N PHE A 136 11.67 -2.54 -0.85
CA PHE A 136 12.27 -1.30 -0.41
C PHE A 136 12.53 -1.36 1.09
N ASP A 137 13.81 -1.29 1.50
CA ASP A 137 14.22 -1.55 2.88
C ASP A 137 14.42 -0.23 3.65
N LEU A 138 13.46 0.10 4.51
CA LEU A 138 13.44 1.35 5.28
C LEU A 138 14.55 1.41 6.34
N ARG A 139 15.14 0.27 6.72
CA ARG A 139 16.23 0.24 7.73
C ARG A 139 17.49 0.98 7.24
N LYS A 140 17.61 1.18 5.93
CA LYS A 140 18.70 1.94 5.30
C LYS A 140 18.62 3.46 5.55
N PHE A 141 17.51 3.95 6.10
CA PHE A 141 17.24 5.36 6.34
C PHE A 141 17.30 5.73 7.84
N GLY A 142 17.86 4.84 8.67
CA GLY A 142 17.87 5.02 10.12
C GLY A 142 16.46 4.96 10.71
N THR A 143 16.23 5.71 11.79
CA THR A 143 14.97 5.72 12.54
C THR A 143 14.22 7.04 12.48
N ASP A 144 14.82 8.09 11.91
CA ASP A 144 14.24 9.45 11.93
C ASP A 144 12.89 9.50 11.22
N TRP A 145 12.72 8.73 10.14
CA TRP A 145 11.46 8.63 9.41
C TRP A 145 10.29 8.12 10.25
N ILE A 146 10.56 7.42 11.35
CA ILE A 146 9.55 6.89 12.27
C ILE A 146 8.90 8.02 13.07
N THR A 147 9.71 9.02 13.45
CA THR A 147 9.35 10.03 14.44
C THR A 147 9.41 11.47 13.95
N THR A 148 9.93 11.75 12.75
CA THR A 148 10.03 13.13 12.25
C THR A 148 8.67 13.83 12.22
N GLU A 149 8.68 15.15 12.43
CA GLU A 149 7.49 15.99 12.21
C GLU A 149 7.36 16.45 10.74
N GLU A 150 8.42 16.33 9.95
CA GLU A 150 8.41 16.67 8.52
C GLU A 150 7.71 15.59 7.68
N ASP A 151 7.18 15.97 6.53
CA ASP A 151 6.66 15.01 5.55
C ASP A 151 7.79 14.26 4.83
N LEU A 152 7.57 12.98 4.58
CA LEU A 152 8.55 12.03 4.06
C LEU A 152 8.65 12.03 2.52
N PHE A 153 8.57 13.20 1.90
CA PHE A 153 8.68 13.39 0.45
C PHE A 153 9.93 12.69 -0.14
N SER A 154 11.07 12.78 0.54
CA SER A 154 12.32 12.14 0.09
C SER A 154 12.28 10.61 0.12
N ILE A 155 11.47 10.01 0.99
CA ILE A 155 11.25 8.56 1.00
C ILE A 155 10.28 8.18 -0.11
N ALA A 156 9.19 8.93 -0.29
CA ALA A 156 8.23 8.71 -1.37
C ALA A 156 8.94 8.74 -2.74
N GLU A 157 9.77 9.76 -3.00
CA GLU A 157 10.55 9.90 -4.22
C GLU A 157 11.52 8.73 -4.45
N ARG A 158 12.10 8.16 -3.37
CA ARG A 158 13.01 7.01 -3.47
C ARG A 158 12.30 5.66 -3.63
N ILE A 159 11.04 5.56 -3.22
CA ILE A 159 10.16 4.39 -3.46
C ILE A 159 9.68 4.42 -4.92
N ASP A 160 9.21 5.59 -5.36
CA ASP A 160 9.28 5.95 -6.78
C ASP A 160 10.76 5.87 -7.22
N HIS A 161 11.24 6.06 -8.45
CA HIS A 161 12.66 5.77 -8.83
C HIS A 161 13.28 4.38 -8.51
N SER A 162 12.79 3.58 -7.57
CA SER A 162 13.29 2.24 -7.28
C SER A 162 13.08 1.36 -8.51
N ARG A 163 13.85 0.28 -8.65
CA ARG A 163 13.83 -0.49 -9.89
C ARG A 163 12.49 -1.22 -10.03
N HIS A 164 11.73 -0.88 -11.07
CA HIS A 164 10.45 -1.48 -11.40
C HIS A 164 10.52 -2.49 -12.56
N SER A 165 9.51 -3.34 -12.67
CA SER A 165 9.31 -4.24 -13.81
C SER A 165 7.85 -4.29 -14.22
N ARG A 166 7.63 -4.43 -15.52
CA ARG A 166 6.29 -4.47 -16.10
C ARG A 166 5.56 -5.75 -15.71
N ILE A 167 4.31 -5.59 -15.25
CA ILE A 167 3.45 -6.71 -14.85
C ILE A 167 2.88 -7.45 -16.06
N ILE A 168 2.52 -6.70 -17.12
CA ILE A 168 1.95 -7.23 -18.36
C ILE A 168 3.07 -7.55 -19.36
N PRO A 169 3.17 -8.79 -19.86
CA PRO A 169 4.05 -9.14 -20.96
C PRO A 169 3.79 -8.26 -22.19
N LYS A 170 4.84 -7.77 -22.86
CA LYS A 170 4.72 -6.82 -23.99
C LYS A 170 3.75 -7.28 -25.08
N ARG A 171 3.76 -8.58 -25.42
CA ARG A 171 2.90 -9.18 -26.46
C ARG A 171 1.43 -9.33 -26.03
N ASN A 172 1.13 -9.23 -24.74
CA ASN A 172 -0.21 -9.47 -24.18
C ASN A 172 -0.97 -8.18 -23.91
N ARG A 173 -0.37 -7.00 -24.12
CA ARG A 173 -1.00 -5.71 -23.76
C ARG A 173 -2.34 -5.48 -24.44
N SER A 174 -2.45 -5.81 -25.72
CA SER A 174 -3.69 -5.70 -26.50
C SER A 174 -4.74 -6.75 -26.13
N LEU A 175 -4.35 -7.78 -25.39
CA LEU A 175 -5.23 -8.88 -24.95
C LEU A 175 -5.86 -8.62 -23.58
N ILE A 176 -5.49 -7.53 -22.91
CA ILE A 176 -6.04 -7.20 -21.58
C ILE A 176 -7.44 -6.63 -21.76
N ARG A 177 -8.45 -7.42 -21.38
CA ARG A 177 -9.83 -6.94 -21.35
C ARG A 177 -10.04 -5.91 -20.21
N PRO A 178 -10.93 -4.92 -20.41
CA PRO A 178 -11.45 -4.09 -19.33
C PRO A 178 -12.12 -4.93 -18.24
N ALA A 179 -12.18 -4.36 -17.03
CA ALA A 179 -13.00 -4.86 -15.95
C ALA A 179 -14.49 -4.84 -16.35
N ASP A 180 -15.22 -5.89 -16.01
CA ASP A 180 -16.64 -6.00 -16.31
C ASP A 180 -17.50 -5.10 -15.41
N VAL A 181 -18.79 -5.04 -15.69
CA VAL A 181 -19.75 -4.17 -14.99
C VAL A 181 -19.85 -4.50 -13.50
N MET A 182 -19.77 -5.78 -13.13
CA MET A 182 -19.81 -6.20 -11.73
C MET A 182 -18.51 -5.90 -11.00
N GLU A 183 -17.36 -6.14 -11.63
CA GLU A 183 -16.04 -5.71 -11.11
C GLU A 183 -16.08 -4.19 -10.81
N ARG A 184 -16.58 -3.39 -11.74
CA ARG A 184 -16.70 -1.92 -11.58
C ARG A 184 -17.68 -1.50 -10.50
N ARG A 185 -18.81 -2.19 -10.35
CA ARG A 185 -19.77 -1.92 -9.26
C ARG A 185 -19.14 -2.18 -7.89
N ALA A 186 -18.36 -3.26 -7.76
CA ALA A 186 -17.62 -3.55 -6.52
C ALA A 186 -16.52 -2.51 -6.27
N GLY A 187 -15.80 -2.07 -7.30
CA GLY A 187 -14.74 -1.06 -7.19
C GLY A 187 -15.22 0.33 -6.73
N GLN A 188 -16.50 0.64 -6.86
CA GLN A 188 -17.11 1.88 -6.36
C GLN A 188 -17.37 1.88 -4.85
N LEU A 189 -17.31 0.71 -4.20
CA LEU A 189 -17.52 0.62 -2.77
C LEU A 189 -16.32 1.21 -2.03
N ILE A 190 -16.58 2.23 -1.22
CA ILE A 190 -15.60 2.86 -0.34
C ILE A 190 -16.07 2.83 1.11
N GLU A 191 -15.12 2.76 2.05
CA GLU A 191 -15.40 2.68 3.48
C GLU A 191 -15.52 4.07 4.14
N TRP A 192 -14.69 5.02 3.69
CA TRP A 192 -14.53 6.34 4.29
C TRP A 192 -14.80 7.45 3.25
N PRO A 193 -16.02 8.01 3.16
CA PRO A 193 -16.32 9.08 2.23
C PRO A 193 -15.52 10.36 2.53
N ARG A 194 -15.18 11.15 1.50
CA ARG A 194 -14.49 12.44 1.69
C ARG A 194 -15.26 13.42 2.58
N SER A 195 -16.57 13.29 2.70
CA SER A 195 -17.41 14.11 3.59
C SER A 195 -17.33 13.69 5.07
N ASP A 196 -16.75 12.54 5.41
CA ASP A 196 -16.61 12.10 6.80
C ASP A 196 -15.66 13.07 7.55
N ARG A 197 -16.07 13.48 8.76
CA ARG A 197 -15.29 14.41 9.60
C ARG A 197 -13.99 13.80 10.13
N ARG A 198 -13.85 12.47 10.11
CA ARG A 198 -12.68 11.73 10.59
C ARG A 198 -11.56 11.61 9.55
N THR A 199 -11.87 11.87 8.28
CA THR A 199 -10.94 11.77 7.14
C THR A 199 -10.32 13.10 6.76
#